data_AF-A0A432TCX7-F1
#
_entry.id   AF-A0A432TCX7-F1
#
_cell.length_a   1.000
_cell.length_b   1.000
_cell.length_c   1.000
_cell.angle_alpha   90.00
_cell.angle_beta   90.00
_cell.angle_gamma   90.00
#
_symmetry.space_group_name_H-M   'P 1'
#
loop_
_entity.id
_entity.type
_entity.pdbx_description
1 polymer ?
#
loop_
_entity_poly.entity_id
_entity_poly.type
_entity_poly.pdbx_seq_one_letter_code
_entity_poly.pdbx_strand_id
1 'polypeptide(L)'
;MKYVRKVVPPSLLVAVITGLYLITQVFGPIDKEGMSSFQMMLSFKAFLGIWLGLRGGLQVYGGIQPFYFKSHLLPFIFVVTIIFISQFMYL
;
A
#
# COMPACT_ATOMS: atom_id res chain seq x y z
N MET A 1 -22.16 1.09 12.24
CA MET A 1 -21.58 0.80 10.90
C MET A 1 -21.71 1.95 9.87
N LYS A 2 -22.70 2.85 9.97
CA LYS A 2 -22.96 3.90 8.96
C LYS A 2 -21.80 4.89 8.78
N TYR A 3 -21.12 5.27 9.86
CA TYR A 3 -19.99 6.20 9.85
C TYR A 3 -18.67 5.53 9.43
N VAL A 4 -18.42 4.30 9.89
CA VAL A 4 -17.20 3.51 9.61
C VAL A 4 -16.99 3.33 8.11
N ARG A 5 -18.04 2.96 7.36
CA ARG A 5 -17.96 2.81 5.90
C ARG A 5 -17.69 4.12 5.15
N LYS A 6 -17.91 5.26 5.80
CA LYS A 6 -17.68 6.59 5.24
C LYS A 6 -16.26 7.11 5.52
N VAL A 7 -15.65 6.69 6.63
CA VAL A 7 -14.32 7.16 7.07
C VAL A 7 -13.17 6.21 6.75
N VAL A 8 -13.41 4.90 6.78
CA VAL A 8 -12.37 3.89 6.50
C VAL A 8 -11.76 4.08 5.11
N PRO A 9 -12.57 4.24 4.04
CA PRO A 9 -11.97 4.33 2.73
C PRO A 9 -11.17 5.61 2.43
N PRO A 10 -11.62 6.83 2.79
CA PRO A 10 -10.77 8.02 2.64
C PRO A 10 -9.52 7.97 3.52
N SER A 11 -9.59 7.36 4.72
CA SER A 11 -8.38 7.17 5.55
C SER A 11 -7.33 6.27 4.88
N LEU A 12 -7.76 5.25 4.14
CA LEU A 12 -6.88 4.35 3.39
C LEU A 12 -6.21 5.09 2.22
N LEU A 13 -6.93 5.99 1.58
CA LEU A 13 -6.40 6.83 0.49
C LEU A 13 -5.38 7.84 1.01
N VAL A 14 -5.66 8.48 2.15
CA VAL A 14 -4.70 9.36 2.84
C VAL A 14 -3.44 8.58 3.21
N ALA A 15 -3.56 7.39 3.81
CA ALA A 15 -2.41 6.57 4.18
C ALA A 15 -1.51 6.22 2.96
N VAL A 16 -2.11 5.94 1.81
CA VAL A 16 -1.37 5.64 0.57
C VAL A 16 -0.67 6.89 0.04
N ILE A 17 -1.35 8.03 -0.01
CA ILE A 17 -0.75 9.30 -0.47
C ILE A 17 0.42 9.69 0.45
N THR A 18 0.22 9.66 1.76
CA THR A 18 1.27 9.97 2.74
C THR A 18 2.42 8.97 2.64
N GLY A 19 2.13 7.68 2.45
CA GLY A 19 3.15 6.65 2.24
C GLY A 19 3.99 6.90 0.98
N LEU A 20 3.34 7.25 -0.14
CA LEU A 20 4.04 7.61 -1.38
C LEU A 20 4.93 8.84 -1.20
N TYR A 21 4.44 9.86 -0.49
CA TYR A 21 5.25 11.03 -0.17
C TYR A 21 6.48 10.66 0.69
N LEU A 22 6.31 9.84 1.72
CA LEU A 22 7.45 9.41 2.55
C LEU A 22 8.47 8.58 1.76
N ILE A 23 8.01 7.75 0.82
CA ILE A 23 8.91 7.01 -0.06
C ILE A 23 9.80 7.98 -0.86
N THR A 24 9.27 9.08 -1.40
CA THR A 24 10.12 10.02 -2.16
C THR A 24 11.17 10.70 -1.30
N GLN A 25 10.90 10.89 0.00
CA GLN A 25 11.87 11.46 0.94
C GLN A 25 12.96 10.45 1.36
N VAL A 26 12.62 9.16 1.43
CA VAL A 26 13.49 8.12 1.99
C VAL A 26 14.23 7.30 0.92
N PHE A 27 13.78 7.30 -0.34
CA PHE A 27 14.32 6.45 -1.40
C PHE A 27 15.81 6.70 -1.69
N GLY A 28 16.24 7.96 -1.68
CA GLY A 28 17.62 8.35 -2.00
C GLY A 28 18.00 8.13 -3.48
N PRO A 29 19.23 8.48 -3.89
CA PRO A 29 19.74 8.23 -5.23
C PRO A 29 19.99 6.73 -5.47
N ILE A 30 19.80 6.29 -6.71
CA ILE A 30 20.18 4.94 -7.15
C ILE A 30 21.65 5.01 -7.60
N ASP A 31 22.50 4.14 -7.06
CA ASP A 31 23.91 4.11 -7.40
C ASP A 31 24.14 3.43 -8.77
N LYS A 32 25.32 3.59 -9.34
CA LYS A 32 25.72 2.99 -10.62
C LYS A 32 25.72 1.46 -10.57
N GLU A 33 25.89 0.88 -9.39
CA GLU A 33 25.84 -0.56 -9.14
C GLU A 33 24.39 -1.09 -9.02
N GLY A 34 23.40 -0.20 -8.98
CA GLY A 34 21.98 -0.55 -8.95
C GLY A 34 21.27 -0.13 -7.66
N MET A 35 20.09 -0.72 -7.45
CA MET A 35 19.27 -0.44 -6.26
C MET A 35 19.76 -1.23 -5.05
N SER A 36 19.83 -0.57 -3.90
CA SER A 36 20.14 -1.27 -2.64
C SER A 36 19.02 -2.23 -2.25
N SER A 37 19.33 -3.24 -1.43
CA SER A 37 18.32 -4.17 -0.87
C SER A 37 17.16 -3.43 -0.20
N PHE A 38 17.47 -2.34 0.51
CA PHE A 38 16.48 -1.44 1.11
C PHE A 38 15.56 -0.81 0.04
N GLN A 39 16.12 -0.24 -1.03
CA GLN A 39 15.35 0.38 -2.11
C GLN A 39 14.46 -0.65 -2.82
N MET A 40 14.97 -1.85 -3.08
CA MET A 40 14.18 -2.94 -3.69
C MET A 40 13.01 -3.38 -2.81
N MET A 41 13.25 -3.58 -1.51
CA MET A 41 12.19 -3.93 -0.56
C MET A 41 11.18 -2.78 -0.38
N LEU A 42 11.65 -1.53 -0.36
CA LEU A 42 10.80 -0.35 -0.29
C LEU A 42 9.91 -0.21 -1.52
N SER A 43 10.45 -0.42 -2.72
CA SER A 43 9.68 -0.45 -3.98
C SER A 43 8.62 -1.55 -3.99
N PHE A 44 8.95 -2.75 -3.51
CA PHE A 44 8.00 -3.85 -3.43
C PHE A 44 6.87 -3.56 -2.44
N LYS A 45 7.22 -2.99 -1.27
CA LYS A 45 6.25 -2.52 -0.28
C LYS A 45 5.35 -1.41 -0.83
N ALA A 46 5.93 -0.46 -1.57
CA ALA A 46 5.20 0.62 -2.24
C ALA A 46 4.20 0.06 -3.25
N PHE A 47 4.61 -0.91 -4.06
CA PHE A 47 3.73 -1.58 -5.02
C PHE A 47 2.53 -2.24 -4.36
N LEU A 48 2.74 -3.03 -3.29
CA LEU A 48 1.66 -3.66 -2.53
C LEU A 48 0.73 -2.61 -1.90
N GLY A 49 1.29 -1.51 -1.37
CA GLY A 49 0.53 -0.41 -0.78
C GLY A 49 -0.33 0.34 -1.79
N ILE A 50 0.23 0.68 -2.95
CA ILE A 50 -0.50 1.35 -4.05
C ILE A 50 -1.67 0.49 -4.50
N TRP A 51 -1.47 -0.83 -4.66
CA TRP A 51 -2.54 -1.74 -5.04
C TRP A 51 -3.71 -1.73 -4.05
N LEU A 52 -3.40 -1.80 -2.74
CA LEU A 52 -4.41 -1.71 -1.68
C LEU A 52 -5.16 -0.36 -1.71
N GLY A 53 -4.42 0.74 -1.91
CA GLY A 53 -4.97 2.09 -2.03
C GLY A 53 -5.88 2.26 -3.23
N LEU A 54 -5.45 1.77 -4.40
CA LEU A 54 -6.21 1.84 -5.63
C LEU A 54 -7.49 1.03 -5.54
N ARG A 55 -7.45 -0.19 -4.96
CA ARG A 55 -8.65 -0.98 -4.66
C ARG A 55 -9.58 -0.24 -3.71
N GLY A 56 -9.06 0.32 -2.62
CA GLY A 56 -9.84 1.07 -1.65
C GLY A 56 -10.52 2.31 -2.25
N GLY A 57 -9.80 3.08 -3.08
CA GLY A 57 -10.33 4.25 -3.78
C GLY A 57 -11.38 3.89 -4.84
N LEU A 58 -11.11 2.89 -5.67
CA LEU A 58 -12.04 2.42 -6.70
C LEU A 58 -13.33 1.86 -6.11
N GLN A 59 -13.28 1.22 -4.93
CA GLN A 59 -14.47 0.74 -4.22
C GLN A 59 -15.39 1.89 -3.77
N VAL A 60 -14.85 3.09 -3.53
CA VAL A 60 -15.58 4.24 -2.97
C VAL A 60 -16.09 5.16 -4.05
N TYR A 61 -15.21 5.52 -4.97
CA TYR A 61 -15.47 6.53 -5.99
C TYR A 61 -15.88 5.91 -7.33
N GLY A 62 -15.38 4.70 -7.64
CA GLY A 62 -15.69 4.00 -8.88
C GLY A 62 -17.01 3.23 -8.86
N GLY A 63 -17.70 3.18 -7.71
CA GLY A 63 -18.94 2.42 -7.56
C GLY A 63 -18.80 0.92 -7.85
N ILE A 64 -17.56 0.41 -7.93
CA ILE A 64 -17.29 -0.99 -8.25
C ILE A 64 -17.93 -1.83 -7.14
N GLN A 65 -18.91 -2.64 -7.55
CA GLN A 65 -19.62 -3.53 -6.66
C GLN A 65 -18.65 -4.42 -5.87
N PRO A 66 -18.87 -4.65 -4.55
CA PRO A 66 -18.06 -5.54 -3.72
C PRO A 66 -18.03 -7.00 -4.21
N PHE A 67 -18.79 -7.31 -5.27
CA PHE A 67 -18.95 -8.63 -5.86
C PHE A 67 -17.74 -9.12 -6.67
N TYR A 68 -16.90 -8.22 -7.24
CA TYR A 68 -15.63 -8.62 -7.88
C TYR A 68 -14.49 -8.88 -6.88
N PHE A 69 -14.65 -8.40 -5.65
CA PHE A 69 -13.63 -8.47 -4.60
C PHE A 69 -14.19 -9.12 -3.31
N LYS A 70 -14.99 -10.20 -3.43
CA LYS A 70 -15.60 -10.89 -2.27
C LYS A 70 -14.59 -11.39 -1.26
N SER A 71 -13.38 -11.73 -1.70
CA SER A 71 -12.34 -12.25 -0.82
C SER A 71 -11.58 -11.13 -0.12
N HIS A 72 -11.61 -11.16 1.21
CA HIS A 72 -10.77 -10.33 2.07
C HIS A 72 -9.37 -10.92 2.24
N LEU A 73 -9.14 -12.12 1.71
CA LEU A 73 -7.89 -12.87 1.84
C LEU A 73 -6.72 -12.16 1.16
N LEU A 74 -6.90 -11.72 -0.09
CA LEU A 74 -5.82 -11.10 -0.87
C LEU A 74 -5.36 -9.75 -0.27
N PRO A 75 -6.28 -8.84 0.11
CA PRO A 75 -5.90 -7.65 0.87
C PRO A 75 -5.22 -7.97 2.21
N PHE A 76 -5.71 -8.99 2.93
CA PHE A 76 -5.14 -9.40 4.19
C PHE A 76 -3.70 -9.93 4.03
N ILE A 77 -3.47 -10.80 3.05
CA ILE A 77 -2.13 -11.29 2.69
C ILE A 77 -1.22 -10.12 2.37
N PHE A 78 -1.66 -9.14 1.59
CA PHE A 78 -0.82 -7.98 1.25
C PHE A 78 -0.42 -7.17 2.49
N VAL A 79 -1.35 -6.96 3.43
CA VAL A 79 -1.03 -6.28 4.70
C VAL A 79 -0.02 -7.10 5.51
N VAL A 80 -0.22 -8.41 5.64
CA VAL A 80 0.71 -9.30 6.37
C VAL A 80 2.10 -9.28 5.71
N THR A 81 2.16 -9.38 4.38
CA THR A 81 3.42 -9.30 3.63
C THR A 81 4.12 -7.96 3.83
N ILE A 82 3.40 -6.84 3.81
CA ILE A 82 3.96 -5.51 4.10
C ILE A 82 4.57 -5.44 5.51
N ILE A 83 3.89 -6.00 6.51
CA ILE A 83 4.39 -6.03 7.89
C ILE A 83 5.67 -6.86 7.98
N PHE A 84 5.68 -8.04 7.36
CA PHE A 84 6.87 -8.90 7.31
C PHE A 84 8.05 -8.23 6.63
N ILE A 85 7.85 -7.65 5.44
CA ILE A 85 8.91 -6.91 4.74
C ILE A 85 9.48 -5.81 5.65
N SER A 86 8.61 -5.10 6.36
CA SER A 86 9.04 -4.01 7.26
C SER A 86 9.98 -4.47 8.38
N GLN A 87 9.92 -5.74 8.80
CA GLN A 87 10.86 -6.29 9.79
C GLN A 87 12.26 -6.52 9.19
N PHE A 88 12.34 -6.84 7.90
CA PHE A 88 13.59 -7.17 7.22
C PHE A 88 14.25 -5.98 6.52
N MET A 89 13.60 -4.81 6.47
CA MET A 89 14.14 -3.64 5.77
C MET A 89 15.46 -3.10 6.34
N TYR A 90 15.73 -3.38 7.62
CA TYR A 90 16.92 -2.88 8.33
C TYR A 90 17.89 -3.98 8.77
N LEU A 91 17.62 -5.24 8.37
CA LEU A 91 18.48 -6.39 8.57
C LEU A 91 19.37 -6.59 7.34
#